data_AF-A0A833GE22-F1
#
_entry.id   AF-A0A833GE22-F1
#
_cell.length_a   1.000
_cell.length_b   1.000
_cell.length_c   1.000
_cell.angle_alpha   90.00
_cell.angle_beta   90.00
_cell.angle_gamma   90.00
#
_symmetry.space_group_name_H-M   'P 1'
#
loop_
_entity.id
_entity.type
_entity.pdbx_description
1 polymer ?
#
loop_
_entity_poly.entity_id
_entity_poly.type
_entity_poly.pdbx_seq_one_letter_code
_entity_poly.pdbx_strand_id
1 'polypeptide(L)'
;MLGYQTLRLLDDAAHNPQLSESIGIYLDLRHMIADSSQAGRMAFQTRFSNYYGLQYAGLTDEWKARYFELLFGFDQVRDVEPYQFLLLELYNIPRRQGDPTLQFSFVSKLVAFHDENCPLWDSKVRDFFGLGPPNFGCPEFRIAGFVENLGEITRRYATWTQDRRFADILANLRSRHPGIAFCHPARLCDFLVHNARLSPGAATAKRSP
;
A
#
# COMPACT_ATOMS: atom_id res chain seq x y z
N MET A 1 -16.86 -13.41 -10.22
CA MET A 1 -16.63 -14.48 -9.23
C MET A 1 -15.14 -14.66 -9.04
N LEU A 2 -14.64 -14.79 -7.81
CA LEU A 2 -13.22 -14.95 -7.56
C LEU A 2 -12.73 -16.31 -8.08
N GLY A 3 -11.67 -16.31 -8.89
CA GLY A 3 -11.09 -17.54 -9.42
C GLY A 3 -10.54 -18.43 -8.31
N TYR A 4 -10.66 -19.75 -8.47
CA TYR A 4 -10.23 -20.73 -7.46
C TYR A 4 -8.74 -20.59 -7.08
N GLN A 5 -7.87 -20.33 -8.06
CA GLN A 5 -6.44 -20.14 -7.83
C GLN A 5 -6.16 -18.91 -6.96
N THR A 6 -6.79 -17.77 -7.27
CA THR A 6 -6.65 -16.54 -6.46
C THR A 6 -7.18 -16.74 -5.06
N LEU A 7 -8.34 -17.38 -4.90
CA LEU A 7 -8.91 -17.69 -3.59
C LEU A 7 -7.94 -18.52 -2.74
N ARG A 8 -7.37 -19.59 -3.32
CA ARG A 8 -6.38 -20.43 -2.64
C ARG A 8 -5.13 -19.64 -2.23
N LEU A 9 -4.60 -18.80 -3.12
CA LEU A 9 -3.43 -17.96 -2.81
C LEU A 9 -3.69 -17.02 -1.62
N LEU A 10 -4.89 -16.44 -1.56
CA LEU A 10 -5.28 -15.55 -0.47
C LEU A 10 -5.54 -16.31 0.84
N ASP A 11 -6.09 -17.53 0.77
CA ASP A 11 -6.24 -18.40 1.94
C ASP A 11 -4.88 -18.86 2.50
N ASP A 12 -3.96 -19.28 1.62
CA ASP A 12 -2.58 -19.61 2.01
C ASP A 12 -1.89 -18.39 2.65
N ALA A 13 -2.10 -17.19 2.09
CA ALA A 13 -1.59 -15.94 2.67
C ALA A 13 -2.17 -15.65 4.06
N ALA A 14 -3.45 -15.97 4.30
CA ALA A 14 -4.10 -15.77 5.59
C ALA A 14 -3.45 -16.60 6.71
N HIS A 15 -2.82 -17.73 6.36
CA HIS A 15 -2.11 -18.62 7.29
C HIS A 15 -0.59 -18.36 7.36
N ASN A 16 -0.09 -17.36 6.60
CA ASN A 16 1.31 -17.02 6.58
C ASN A 16 1.75 -16.36 7.92
N PRO A 17 2.77 -16.88 8.63
CA PRO A 17 3.25 -16.26 9.87
C PRO A 17 3.71 -14.80 9.72
N GLN A 18 4.25 -14.42 8.56
CA GLN A 18 4.66 -13.04 8.26
C GLN A 18 3.48 -12.05 8.22
N LEU A 19 2.26 -12.55 7.97
CA LEU A 19 1.06 -11.71 7.97
C LEU A 19 0.73 -11.22 9.38
N SER A 20 0.87 -12.07 10.40
CA SER A 20 0.65 -11.69 11.81
C SER A 20 1.61 -10.57 12.24
N GLU A 21 2.88 -10.66 11.84
CA GLU A 21 3.88 -9.62 12.08
C GLU A 21 3.50 -8.31 11.37
N SER A 22 3.11 -8.39 10.09
CA SER A 22 2.66 -7.22 9.30
C SER A 22 1.47 -6.51 9.96
N ILE A 23 0.48 -7.28 10.46
CA ILE A 23 -0.66 -6.75 11.20
C ILE A 23 -0.20 -6.07 12.50
N GLY A 24 0.66 -6.72 13.28
CA GLY A 24 1.18 -6.16 14.53
C GLY A 24 1.88 -4.82 14.31
N ILE A 25 2.77 -4.74 13.33
CA ILE A 25 3.48 -3.50 12.99
C ILE A 25 2.50 -2.40 12.54
N TYR A 26 1.49 -2.75 11.74
CA TYR A 26 0.48 -1.79 11.31
C TYR A 26 -0.31 -1.22 12.49
N LEU A 27 -0.74 -2.07 13.43
CA LEU A 27 -1.46 -1.64 14.63
C LEU A 27 -0.58 -0.78 15.54
N ASP A 28 0.71 -1.12 15.70
CA ASP A 28 1.68 -0.29 16.41
C ASP A 28 1.75 1.11 15.79
N LEU A 29 1.93 1.19 14.46
CA LEU A 29 1.99 2.47 13.74
C LEU A 29 0.69 3.28 13.92
N ARG A 30 -0.47 2.62 13.88
CA ARG A 30 -1.78 3.25 14.09
C ARG A 30 -1.95 3.79 15.51
N HIS A 31 -1.34 3.16 16.50
CA HIS A 31 -1.28 3.71 17.85
C HIS A 31 -0.31 4.89 17.94
N MET A 32 0.88 4.75 17.36
CA MET A 32 1.95 5.75 17.43
C MET A 32 1.59 7.08 16.76
N ILE A 33 0.78 7.08 15.68
CA ILE A 33 0.45 8.34 14.99
C ILE A 33 -0.35 9.32 15.85
N ALA A 34 -1.00 8.84 16.93
CA ALA A 34 -1.72 9.71 17.85
C ALA A 34 -0.79 10.57 18.73
N ASP A 35 0.47 10.19 18.89
CA ASP A 35 1.46 10.97 19.65
C ASP A 35 2.07 12.07 18.76
N SER A 36 1.57 13.30 18.93
CA SER A 36 2.04 14.47 18.19
C SER A 36 3.32 15.08 18.74
N SER A 37 3.90 14.54 19.81
CA SER A 37 5.18 15.03 20.35
C SER A 37 6.32 14.80 19.37
N GLN A 38 7.40 15.57 19.49
CA GLN A 38 8.58 15.40 18.64
C GLN A 38 9.16 13.98 18.77
N ALA A 39 9.25 13.46 20.01
CA ALA A 39 9.75 12.12 20.27
C ALA A 39 8.83 11.04 19.66
N GLY A 40 7.52 11.17 19.82
CA GLY A 40 6.53 10.26 19.21
C GLY A 40 6.61 10.24 17.69
N ARG A 41 6.67 11.42 17.06
CA ARG A 41 6.85 11.55 15.60
C ARG A 41 8.16 10.92 15.13
N MET A 42 9.28 11.13 15.82
CA MET A 42 10.57 10.51 15.46
C MET A 42 10.53 8.97 15.58
N ALA A 43 9.88 8.45 16.64
CA ALA A 43 9.69 7.02 16.80
C ALA A 43 8.81 6.45 15.68
N PHE A 44 7.70 7.12 15.34
CA PHE A 44 6.82 6.75 14.23
C PHE A 44 7.58 6.72 12.91
N GLN A 45 8.31 7.80 12.59
CA GLN A 45 9.10 7.89 11.35
C GLN A 45 10.09 6.74 11.22
N THR A 46 10.77 6.38 12.31
CA THR A 46 11.72 5.27 12.34
C THR A 46 11.04 3.95 12.07
N ARG A 47 9.96 3.63 12.79
CA ARG A 47 9.20 2.39 12.64
C ARG A 47 8.58 2.27 11.25
N PHE A 48 7.97 3.35 10.75
CA PHE A 48 7.36 3.43 9.43
C PHE A 48 8.40 3.22 8.33
N SER A 49 9.54 3.91 8.43
CA SER A 49 10.61 3.84 7.43
C SER A 49 11.22 2.44 7.32
N ASN A 50 11.37 1.76 8.45
CA ASN A 50 11.89 0.39 8.48
C ASN A 50 10.88 -0.59 7.87
N TYR A 51 9.61 -0.49 8.26
CA TYR A 51 8.57 -1.40 7.79
C TYR A 51 8.30 -1.27 6.28
N TYR A 52 8.16 -0.04 5.79
CA TYR A 52 7.84 0.22 4.38
C TYR A 52 9.06 0.38 3.47
N GLY A 53 10.27 0.20 4.01
CA GLY A 53 11.53 0.24 3.24
C GLY A 53 11.95 1.63 2.78
N LEU A 54 11.46 2.70 3.41
CA LEU A 54 11.79 4.08 3.06
C LEU A 54 13.30 4.37 3.20
N GLN A 55 13.98 3.69 4.13
CA GLN A 55 15.43 3.84 4.32
C GLN A 55 16.26 3.36 3.12
N TYR A 56 15.74 2.42 2.34
CA TYR A 56 16.46 1.74 1.26
C TYR A 56 16.06 2.25 -0.14
N ALA A 57 15.16 3.24 -0.21
CA ALA A 57 14.58 3.72 -1.47
C ALA A 57 15.43 4.73 -2.25
N GLY A 58 16.64 5.05 -1.79
CA GLY A 58 17.51 6.03 -2.44
C GLY A 58 16.99 7.48 -2.36
N LEU A 59 16.17 7.79 -1.36
CA LEU A 59 15.55 9.10 -1.14
C LEU A 59 16.45 9.99 -0.27
N THR A 60 16.46 11.29 -0.55
CA THR A 60 17.17 12.29 0.26
C THR A 60 16.47 12.49 1.62
N ASP A 61 17.18 13.06 2.58
CA ASP A 61 16.57 13.35 3.88
C ASP A 61 15.53 14.47 3.77
N GLU A 62 15.74 15.43 2.86
CA GLU A 62 14.74 16.44 2.46
C GLU A 62 13.45 15.79 1.96
N TRP A 63 13.55 14.82 1.05
CA TRP A 63 12.39 14.09 0.54
C TRP A 63 11.63 13.40 1.68
N LYS A 64 12.35 12.71 2.57
CA LYS A 64 11.75 12.00 3.71
C LYS A 64 11.09 12.97 4.69
N ALA A 65 11.72 14.12 4.96
CA ALA A 65 11.16 15.16 5.81
C ALA A 65 9.84 15.66 5.22
N ARG A 66 9.82 16.03 3.92
CA ARG A 66 8.59 16.46 3.25
C ARG A 66 7.50 15.40 3.24
N TYR A 67 7.86 14.14 2.98
CA TYR A 67 6.92 13.03 3.03
C TYR A 67 6.24 12.89 4.39
N PHE A 68 6.99 12.98 5.49
CA PHE A 68 6.42 12.86 6.82
C PHE A 68 5.65 14.10 7.25
N GLU A 69 6.03 15.30 6.82
CA GLU A 69 5.21 16.50 6.97
C GLU A 69 3.84 16.32 6.32
N LEU A 70 3.81 15.84 5.08
CA LEU A 70 2.57 15.55 4.36
C LEU A 70 1.76 14.47 5.07
N LEU A 71 2.40 13.38 5.51
CA LEU A 71 1.72 12.29 6.23
C LEU A 71 1.08 12.79 7.53
N PHE A 72 1.80 13.55 8.36
CA PHE A 72 1.24 14.04 9.62
C PHE A 72 0.21 15.17 9.44
N GLY A 73 0.28 15.90 8.32
CA GLY A 73 -0.64 16.97 7.98
C GLY A 73 -1.84 16.55 7.13
N PHE A 74 -1.91 15.29 6.71
CA PHE A 74 -2.91 14.81 5.76
C PHE A 74 -4.33 14.81 6.34
N ASP A 75 -5.30 15.32 5.57
CA ASP A 75 -6.71 15.35 5.97
C ASP A 75 -7.62 14.92 4.81
N GLN A 76 -8.20 13.72 4.96
CA GLN A 76 -9.08 13.10 3.98
C GLN A 76 -10.31 13.92 3.61
N VAL A 77 -10.84 14.72 4.54
CA VAL A 77 -12.06 15.49 4.29
C VAL A 77 -11.77 16.67 3.36
N ARG A 78 -10.53 17.16 3.36
CA ARG A 78 -10.09 18.28 2.53
C ARG A 78 -9.47 17.83 1.20
N ASP A 79 -8.86 16.65 1.17
CA ASP A 79 -8.03 16.21 0.04
C ASP A 79 -8.79 15.23 -0.89
N VAL A 80 -9.71 15.73 -1.72
CA VAL A 80 -10.63 14.94 -2.59
C VAL A 80 -9.90 14.12 -3.67
N GLU A 81 -8.72 14.56 -4.12
CA GLU A 81 -7.85 13.84 -5.07
C GLU A 81 -6.38 13.88 -4.60
N PRO A 82 -6.04 13.13 -3.54
CA PRO A 82 -4.79 13.36 -2.80
C PRO A 82 -3.56 12.95 -3.61
N TYR A 83 -3.70 11.99 -4.53
CA TYR A 83 -2.56 11.39 -5.23
C TYR A 83 -1.81 12.38 -6.11
N GLN A 84 -2.51 13.18 -6.92
CA GLN A 84 -1.85 14.09 -7.86
C GLN A 84 -1.04 15.15 -7.13
N PHE A 85 -1.66 15.80 -6.13
CA PHE A 85 -0.98 16.80 -5.31
C PHE A 85 0.25 16.20 -4.60
N LEU A 86 0.07 15.11 -3.85
CA LEU A 86 1.16 14.48 -3.09
C LEU A 86 2.31 14.01 -3.99
N LEU A 87 1.98 13.46 -5.16
CA LEU A 87 2.99 12.98 -6.10
C LEU A 87 3.78 14.10 -6.73
N LEU A 88 3.12 15.18 -7.17
CA LEU A 88 3.82 16.33 -7.76
C LEU A 88 4.66 17.08 -6.73
N GLU A 89 4.14 17.24 -5.52
CA GLU A 89 4.87 17.86 -4.40
C GLU A 89 6.19 17.14 -4.12
N LEU A 90 6.15 15.80 -4.05
CA LEU A 90 7.32 14.97 -3.79
C LEU A 90 8.20 14.76 -5.03
N TYR A 91 7.65 14.92 -6.24
CA TYR A 91 8.39 14.80 -7.51
C TYR A 91 9.42 15.94 -7.68
N ASN A 92 9.11 17.12 -7.15
CA ASN A 92 9.97 18.30 -7.22
C ASN A 92 11.24 18.18 -6.36
N ILE A 93 11.31 17.18 -5.46
CA ILE A 93 12.48 16.92 -4.63
C ILE A 93 13.29 15.78 -5.26
N PRO A 94 14.53 16.03 -5.72
CA PRO A 94 15.33 15.01 -6.37
C PRO A 94 15.70 13.89 -5.39
N ARG A 95 15.87 12.69 -5.92
CA ARG A 95 16.45 11.57 -5.16
C ARG A 95 17.95 11.74 -4.99
N ARG A 96 18.59 10.81 -4.27
CA ARG A 96 20.05 10.78 -4.10
C ARG A 96 20.82 10.72 -5.43
N GLN A 97 20.20 10.22 -6.50
CA GLN A 97 20.77 10.18 -7.85
C GLN A 97 20.66 11.51 -8.61
N GLY A 98 20.03 12.52 -8.02
CA GLY A 98 19.83 13.85 -8.63
C GLY A 98 18.63 13.93 -9.58
N ASP A 99 17.93 12.83 -9.82
CA ASP A 99 16.76 12.78 -10.70
C ASP A 99 15.43 12.87 -9.92
N PRO A 100 14.40 13.52 -10.49
CA PRO A 100 13.05 13.48 -9.94
C PRO A 100 12.39 12.12 -10.28
N THR A 101 11.51 11.64 -9.40
CA THR A 101 10.75 10.42 -9.69
C THR A 101 9.42 10.36 -8.95
N LEU A 102 8.44 9.69 -9.54
CA LEU A 102 7.14 9.49 -8.92
C LEU A 102 7.21 8.29 -7.98
N GLN A 103 7.23 8.58 -6.69
CA GLN A 103 7.24 7.57 -5.62
C GLN A 103 5.84 7.02 -5.33
N PHE A 104 5.21 6.40 -6.34
CA PHE A 104 3.84 5.86 -6.27
C PHE A 104 3.59 5.00 -5.04
N SER A 105 4.57 4.15 -4.69
CA SER A 105 4.42 3.26 -3.56
C SER A 105 4.29 3.99 -2.24
N PHE A 106 5.15 4.98 -1.99
CA PHE A 106 5.10 5.74 -0.74
C PHE A 106 3.84 6.62 -0.67
N VAL A 107 3.43 7.24 -1.78
CA VAL A 107 2.18 8.02 -1.77
C VAL A 107 0.96 7.14 -1.53
N SER A 108 0.88 5.94 -2.13
CA SER A 108 -0.21 5.00 -1.82
C SER A 108 -0.24 4.61 -0.34
N LYS A 109 0.93 4.41 0.29
CA LYS A 109 1.05 4.07 1.71
C LYS A 109 0.61 5.23 2.59
N LEU A 110 0.99 6.46 2.24
CA LEU A 110 0.53 7.66 2.94
C LEU A 110 -0.99 7.72 2.91
N VAL A 111 -1.61 7.73 1.72
CA VAL A 111 -3.07 7.85 1.60
C VAL A 111 -3.77 6.69 2.29
N ALA A 112 -3.34 5.45 2.06
CA ALA A 112 -3.96 4.27 2.62
C ALA A 112 -3.78 4.14 4.15
N PHE A 113 -2.74 4.77 4.72
CA PHE A 113 -2.54 4.78 6.16
C PHE A 113 -3.66 5.54 6.87
N HIS A 114 -4.11 6.64 6.27
CA HIS A 114 -5.26 7.40 6.74
C HIS A 114 -6.55 6.74 6.25
N ASP A 115 -6.68 6.42 4.95
CA ASP A 115 -7.90 5.89 4.33
C ASP A 115 -7.75 4.40 4.02
N GLU A 116 -8.29 3.56 4.89
CA GLU A 116 -8.24 2.11 4.69
C GLU A 116 -9.09 1.61 3.50
N ASN A 117 -9.89 2.46 2.86
CA ASN A 117 -10.57 2.15 1.60
C ASN A 117 -9.64 2.30 0.38
N CYS A 118 -8.56 3.07 0.51
CA CYS A 118 -7.55 3.21 -0.53
C CYS A 118 -6.57 2.02 -0.49
N PRO A 119 -6.33 1.34 -1.62
CA PRO A 119 -5.42 0.20 -1.66
C PRO A 119 -3.95 0.64 -1.64
N LEU A 120 -3.08 -0.26 -1.20
CA LEU A 120 -1.63 -0.09 -1.35
C LEU A 120 -1.17 -0.31 -2.80
N TRP A 121 -0.03 0.28 -3.13
CA TRP A 121 0.68 0.04 -4.37
C TRP A 121 2.16 -0.21 -4.09
N ASP A 122 2.68 -1.34 -4.56
CA ASP A 122 4.11 -1.63 -4.61
C ASP A 122 4.39 -2.73 -5.62
N SER A 123 5.62 -3.27 -5.68
CA SER A 123 5.91 -4.41 -6.55
C SER A 123 5.04 -5.62 -6.26
N LYS A 124 4.84 -6.00 -4.99
CA LYS A 124 4.06 -7.19 -4.64
C LYS A 124 2.61 -7.07 -5.06
N VAL A 125 1.98 -5.91 -4.81
CA VAL A 125 0.60 -5.66 -5.22
C VAL A 125 0.49 -5.69 -6.74
N ARG A 126 1.37 -4.97 -7.44
CA ARG A 126 1.40 -4.95 -8.91
C ARG A 126 1.57 -6.34 -9.51
N ASP A 127 2.51 -7.12 -9.00
CA ASP A 127 2.82 -8.45 -9.49
C ASP A 127 1.62 -9.39 -9.25
N PHE A 128 0.93 -9.28 -8.11
CA PHE A 128 -0.27 -10.06 -7.82
C PHE A 128 -1.39 -9.80 -8.83
N PHE A 129 -1.59 -8.53 -9.21
CA PHE A 129 -2.63 -8.14 -10.14
C PHE A 129 -2.22 -8.19 -11.62
N GLY A 130 -0.93 -8.41 -11.90
CA GLY A 130 -0.36 -8.34 -13.24
C GLY A 130 -0.37 -6.93 -13.84
N LEU A 131 -0.23 -5.90 -13.00
CA LEU A 131 -0.28 -4.49 -13.39
C LEU A 131 1.13 -3.91 -13.58
N GLY A 132 1.35 -3.18 -14.67
CA GLY A 132 2.60 -2.47 -14.94
C GLY A 132 2.64 -1.10 -14.27
N PRO A 133 3.82 -0.55 -13.94
CA PRO A 133 3.93 0.84 -13.55
C PRO A 133 3.65 1.74 -14.77
N PRO A 134 2.93 2.86 -14.61
CA PRO A 134 2.84 3.88 -15.66
C PRO A 134 4.22 4.50 -15.90
N ASN A 135 4.87 4.15 -17.00
CA ASN A 135 6.29 4.45 -17.25
C ASN A 135 6.54 5.31 -18.51
N PHE A 136 5.49 5.63 -19.25
CA PHE A 136 5.52 6.45 -20.45
C PHE A 136 4.80 7.79 -20.22
N GLY A 137 5.22 8.83 -20.94
CA GLY A 137 4.58 10.15 -20.91
C GLY A 137 5.10 11.08 -19.81
N CYS A 138 4.49 12.26 -19.73
CA CYS A 138 4.77 13.26 -18.70
C CYS A 138 4.32 12.78 -17.31
N PRO A 139 4.80 13.41 -16.21
CA PRO A 139 4.42 13.02 -14.86
C PRO A 139 2.90 12.93 -14.65
N GLU A 140 2.13 13.86 -15.18
CA GLU A 140 0.67 13.92 -15.06
C GLU A 140 0.00 12.68 -15.70
N PHE A 141 0.45 12.29 -16.89
CA PHE A 141 -0.06 11.09 -17.56
C PHE A 141 0.25 9.82 -16.76
N ARG A 142 1.45 9.74 -16.19
CA ARG A 142 1.84 8.62 -15.33
C ARG A 142 1.06 8.58 -14.03
N ILE A 143 0.74 9.75 -13.44
CA ILE A 143 -0.13 9.87 -12.26
C ILE A 143 -1.53 9.36 -12.60
N ALA A 144 -2.11 9.77 -13.73
CA ALA A 144 -3.43 9.32 -14.15
C ALA A 144 -3.49 7.78 -14.30
N GLY A 145 -2.50 7.19 -14.98
CA GLY A 145 -2.42 5.73 -15.09
C GLY A 145 -2.20 5.02 -13.75
N PHE A 146 -1.56 5.68 -12.77
CA PHE A 146 -1.42 5.14 -11.42
C PHE A 146 -2.76 5.14 -10.68
N VAL A 147 -3.51 6.23 -10.77
CA VAL A 147 -4.85 6.35 -10.18
C VAL A 147 -5.83 5.34 -10.81
N GLU A 148 -5.76 5.15 -12.13
CA GLU A 148 -6.57 4.14 -12.83
C GLU A 148 -6.27 2.72 -12.31
N ASN A 149 -4.99 2.39 -12.13
CA ASN A 149 -4.57 1.11 -11.57
C ASN A 149 -5.06 0.92 -10.12
N LEU A 150 -5.00 1.95 -9.28
CA LEU A 150 -5.59 1.89 -7.93
C LEU A 150 -7.09 1.64 -8.00
N GLY A 151 -7.81 2.31 -8.91
CA GLY A 151 -9.23 2.09 -9.14
C GLY A 151 -9.56 0.65 -9.56
N GLU A 152 -8.70 0.02 -10.37
CA GLU A 152 -8.83 -1.39 -10.71
C GLU A 152 -8.65 -2.31 -9.50
N ILE A 153 -7.66 -2.06 -8.65
CA ILE A 153 -7.46 -2.81 -7.41
C ILE A 153 -8.66 -2.67 -6.49
N THR A 154 -9.16 -1.44 -6.28
CA THR A 154 -10.36 -1.17 -5.46
C THR A 154 -11.58 -1.94 -5.97
N ARG A 155 -11.84 -1.93 -7.28
CA ARG A 155 -12.95 -2.69 -7.87
C ARG A 155 -12.80 -4.20 -7.67
N ARG A 156 -11.57 -4.74 -7.77
CA ARG A 156 -11.31 -6.16 -7.51
C ARG A 156 -11.52 -6.52 -6.06
N TYR A 157 -11.01 -5.75 -5.11
CA TYR A 157 -11.28 -5.93 -3.68
C TYR A 157 -12.78 -5.89 -3.38
N ALA A 158 -13.50 -4.90 -3.89
CA ALA A 158 -14.95 -4.80 -3.74
C ALA A 158 -15.70 -6.01 -4.33
N THR A 159 -15.22 -6.56 -5.45
CA THR A 159 -15.80 -7.77 -6.03
C THR A 159 -15.51 -9.01 -5.18
N TRP A 160 -14.30 -9.13 -4.63
CA TRP A 160 -13.91 -10.27 -3.81
C TRP A 160 -14.71 -10.32 -2.50
N THR A 161 -14.98 -9.17 -1.88
CA THR A 161 -15.74 -9.12 -0.62
C THR A 161 -17.21 -9.53 -0.77
N GLN A 162 -17.74 -9.61 -2.00
CA GLN A 162 -19.05 -10.19 -2.30
C GLN A 162 -19.01 -11.72 -2.48
N ASP A 163 -17.83 -12.33 -2.62
CA ASP A 163 -17.68 -13.78 -2.72
C ASP A 163 -17.70 -14.40 -1.31
N ARG A 164 -18.72 -15.21 -1.01
CA ARG A 164 -18.89 -15.84 0.31
C ARG A 164 -17.65 -16.58 0.79
N ARG A 165 -16.93 -17.27 -0.11
CA ARG A 165 -15.73 -18.03 0.27
C ARG A 165 -14.60 -17.11 0.72
N PHE A 166 -14.49 -15.93 0.10
CA PHE A 166 -13.51 -14.93 0.52
C PHE A 166 -13.95 -14.21 1.80
N ALA A 167 -15.25 -13.95 1.97
CA ALA A 167 -15.79 -13.42 3.20
C ALA A 167 -15.47 -14.32 4.41
N ASP A 168 -15.52 -15.65 4.24
CA ASP A 168 -15.13 -16.62 5.27
C ASP A 168 -13.63 -16.50 5.63
N ILE A 169 -12.75 -16.28 4.64
CA ILE A 169 -11.31 -16.02 4.88
C ILE A 169 -11.13 -14.75 5.72
N LEU A 170 -11.83 -13.67 5.38
CA LEU A 170 -11.75 -12.40 6.13
C LEU A 170 -12.29 -12.53 7.55
N ALA A 171 -13.39 -13.27 7.74
CA ALA A 171 -13.95 -13.55 9.06
C ALA A 171 -12.97 -14.35 9.94
N ASN A 172 -12.37 -15.40 9.39
CA ASN A 172 -11.35 -16.19 10.07
C ASN A 172 -10.11 -15.34 10.42
N LEU A 173 -9.70 -14.44 9.52
CA LEU A 173 -8.58 -13.54 9.78
C LEU A 173 -8.89 -12.59 10.94
N ARG A 174 -10.07 -11.97 10.96
CA ARG A 174 -10.52 -11.10 12.07
C ARG A 174 -10.61 -11.85 13.40
N SER A 175 -11.08 -13.10 13.37
CA SER A 175 -11.16 -13.93 14.58
C SER A 175 -9.79 -14.20 15.20
N ARG A 176 -8.74 -14.37 14.37
CA ARG A 176 -7.36 -14.60 14.84
C ARG A 176 -6.65 -13.31 15.25
N HIS A 177 -7.07 -12.17 14.70
CA HIS A 177 -6.47 -10.87 14.97
C HIS A 177 -7.55 -9.84 15.34
N PRO A 178 -8.03 -9.83 16.60
CA PRO A 178 -9.10 -8.93 17.02
C PRO A 178 -8.81 -7.43 16.80
N GLY A 179 -7.53 -7.03 16.81
CA GLY A 179 -7.10 -5.65 16.57
C GLY A 179 -7.45 -5.09 15.19
N ILE A 180 -7.74 -5.95 14.20
CA ILE A 180 -8.17 -5.55 12.85
C ILE A 180 -9.67 -5.81 12.59
N ALA A 181 -10.46 -6.09 13.63
CA ALA A 181 -11.89 -6.36 13.48
C ALA A 181 -12.64 -5.21 12.79
N PHE A 182 -12.26 -3.97 13.09
CA PHE A 182 -12.85 -2.76 12.53
C PHE A 182 -12.13 -2.22 11.30
N CYS A 183 -11.05 -2.87 10.86
CA CYS A 183 -10.37 -2.45 9.64
C CYS A 183 -11.30 -2.62 8.44
N HIS A 184 -11.21 -1.65 7.52
CA HIS A 184 -11.92 -1.69 6.26
C HIS A 184 -11.51 -2.93 5.45
N PRO A 185 -12.42 -3.59 4.72
CA PRO A 185 -12.09 -4.80 3.97
C PRO A 185 -10.94 -4.64 2.98
N ALA A 186 -10.76 -3.46 2.37
CA ALA A 186 -9.63 -3.21 1.47
C ALA A 186 -8.27 -3.31 2.17
N ARG A 187 -8.14 -2.81 3.42
CA ARG A 187 -6.93 -3.03 4.24
C ARG A 187 -6.66 -4.50 4.51
N LEU A 188 -7.70 -5.30 4.75
CA LEU A 188 -7.54 -6.75 4.92
C LEU A 188 -7.06 -7.42 3.62
N CYS A 189 -7.59 -6.99 2.48
CA CYS A 189 -7.14 -7.45 1.18
C CYS A 189 -5.67 -7.09 0.94
N ASP A 190 -5.23 -5.88 1.30
CA ASP A 190 -3.82 -5.48 1.22
C ASP A 190 -2.92 -6.40 2.05
N PHE A 191 -3.30 -6.75 3.29
CA PHE A 191 -2.52 -7.69 4.09
C PHE A 191 -2.37 -9.05 3.41
N LEU A 192 -3.46 -9.59 2.84
CA LEU A 192 -3.45 -10.87 2.15
C LEU A 192 -2.61 -10.80 0.87
N VAL A 193 -2.82 -9.79 0.02
CA VAL A 193 -2.09 -9.62 -1.25
C VAL A 193 -0.59 -9.43 -1.00
N HIS A 194 -0.20 -8.59 -0.04
CA HIS A 194 1.20 -8.33 0.27
C HIS A 194 1.94 -9.55 0.87
N ASN A 195 1.18 -10.52 1.40
CA ASN A 195 1.70 -11.76 1.99
C ASN A 195 1.43 -13.01 1.13
N ALA A 196 0.78 -12.85 -0.03
CA ALA A 196 0.56 -13.93 -0.97
C ALA A 196 1.88 -14.29 -1.67
N ARG A 197 2.26 -15.56 -1.60
CA ARG A 197 3.46 -16.07 -2.26
C ARG A 197 3.12 -16.45 -3.69
N LEU A 198 3.36 -15.53 -4.62
CA LEU A 198 3.28 -15.83 -6.04
C LEU A 198 4.39 -16.84 -6.38
N SER A 199 4.04 -17.95 -7.03
CA SER A 199 5.05 -18.89 -7.52
C SER A 199 5.96 -18.19 -8.53
N PRO A 200 7.29 -18.45 -8.53
CA PRO A 200 8.25 -17.79 -9.43
C PRO A 200 7.97 -17.92 -10.95
N GLY A 201 6.97 -18.71 -11.37
CA GLY A 201 6.59 -18.91 -12.78
C GLY A 201 5.44 -18.04 -13.30
N ALA A 202 4.77 -17.24 -12.47
CA ALA A 202 3.64 -16.41 -12.93
C ALA A 202 4.08 -15.06 -13.53
N ALA A 203 5.25 -14.55 -13.13
CA ALA A 203 5.76 -13.23 -13.56
C ALA A 203 6.49 -13.25 -14.92
N THR A 204 6.84 -14.43 -15.44
CA THR A 204 7.66 -14.57 -16.66
C THR A 204 6.85 -14.68 -17.96
N ALA A 205 5.52 -14.77 -17.90
CA ALA A 205 4.69 -14.98 -19.10
C ALA A 205 4.32 -13.69 -19.88
N LYS A 206 4.79 -12.50 -19.47
CA LYS A 206 4.49 -11.23 -20.17
C LYS A 206 5.71 -10.33 -20.40
N ARG A 207 6.84 -10.94 -20.76
CA ARG A 207 7.94 -10.23 -21.43
C ARG A 207 8.32 -11.02 -22.68
N SER A 208 7.64 -10.72 -23.77
CA SER A 208 8.15 -10.93 -25.12
C SER A 208 7.89 -9.63 -25.89
N PRO A 209 8.85 -9.20 -26.71
CA PRO A 209 8.90 -7.87 -27.32
C PRO A 209 7.72 -7.58 -28.25
#